data_AF-A0A3S0CY31-F1
#
_entry.id   AF-A0A3S0CY31-F1
#
_cell.length_a   1.000
_cell.length_b   1.000
_cell.length_c   1.000
_cell.angle_alpha   90.00
_cell.angle_beta   90.00
_cell.angle_gamma   90.00
#
_symmetry.space_group_name_H-M   'P 1'
#
loop_
_entity.id
_entity.type
_entity.pdbx_description
1 polymer ?
#
loop_
_entity_poly.entity_id
_entity_poly.type
_entity_poly.pdbx_seq_one_letter_code
_entity_poly.pdbx_strand_id
1 'polypeptide(L)'
;MDNREQPLNIGSIKGELIAKEMSNFEHSPFQLDGRRFESVEGFYVWLKFTGNEDKQKIAQTLYSYEAKKFGKSSTATSSEYGGETFALGSPQHHALIKRAIQAKLVQHPDIARRFAETHPRPIIHDFGYPEAPSRLPAAAFVKLLEELRDDLVTGRLITELGTAAELSAEAAAIESAKRPQPIAEALRVLAANQDIASESKFATARRHPLLEYASALEESQFKVVGLVAAGTNSIVLELPDNLVLKISSTLLPAKFRRWQFHLHILEKFVVTSSTGYSFQLYTQPKGASPVRPDDFVSFEREVRRMGWELTNPSPTQLCYYNGSVKLHDAFGAYKIITAQS
;
A
#
# COMPACT_ATOMS: atom_id res chain seq x y z
N MET A 1 6.49 -28.54 -23.36
CA MET A 1 5.55 -29.11 -22.36
C MET A 1 4.70 -27.95 -21.87
N ASP A 2 3.38 -28.12 -21.80
CA ASP A 2 2.50 -27.10 -21.23
C ASP A 2 2.86 -26.93 -19.75
N ASN A 3 3.15 -25.70 -19.33
CA ASN A 3 3.58 -25.42 -17.97
C ASN A 3 2.46 -25.71 -16.94
N ARG A 4 1.23 -25.95 -17.42
CA ARG A 4 0.04 -26.28 -16.62
C ARG A 4 0.07 -27.67 -15.98
N GLU A 5 0.95 -28.57 -16.39
CA GLU A 5 1.06 -29.92 -15.82
C GLU A 5 2.21 -30.09 -14.81
N GLN A 6 3.15 -29.13 -14.74
CA GLN A 6 4.29 -29.26 -13.84
C GLN A 6 3.94 -28.87 -12.39
N PRO A 7 4.52 -29.55 -11.39
CA PRO A 7 4.37 -29.17 -9.99
C PRO A 7 4.76 -27.71 -9.74
N LEU A 8 4.01 -27.03 -8.88
CA LEU A 8 4.33 -25.69 -8.41
C LEU A 8 5.43 -25.77 -7.36
N ASN A 9 6.68 -25.51 -7.74
CA ASN A 9 7.82 -25.55 -6.81
C ASN A 9 8.02 -24.23 -6.05
N ILE A 10 7.49 -24.16 -4.83
CA ILE A 10 7.60 -22.99 -3.93
C ILE A 10 9.00 -22.82 -3.28
N GLY A 11 9.91 -23.78 -3.49
CA GLY A 11 11.31 -23.69 -3.05
C GLY A 11 12.24 -23.02 -4.08
N SER A 12 11.82 -22.86 -5.33
CA SER A 12 12.69 -22.37 -6.40
C SER A 12 12.64 -20.85 -6.56
N ILE A 13 13.79 -20.20 -6.40
CA ILE A 13 13.98 -18.77 -6.71
C ILE A 13 13.83 -18.48 -8.22
N LYS A 14 14.05 -19.50 -9.06
CA LYS A 14 13.94 -19.42 -10.52
C LYS A 14 12.59 -19.92 -11.04
N GLY A 15 11.65 -20.21 -10.14
CA GLY A 15 10.33 -20.73 -10.47
C GLY A 15 9.38 -19.66 -10.99
N GLU A 16 8.13 -20.07 -11.21
CA GLU A 16 7.02 -19.18 -11.55
C GLU A 16 6.85 -18.08 -10.49
N LEU A 17 6.41 -16.90 -10.93
CA LEU A 17 6.18 -15.75 -10.03
C LEU A 17 5.28 -16.12 -8.85
N ILE A 18 4.19 -16.86 -9.11
CA ILE A 18 3.27 -17.28 -8.05
C ILE A 18 3.92 -18.26 -7.05
N ALA A 19 4.84 -19.11 -7.51
CA ALA A 19 5.59 -20.00 -6.61
C ALA A 19 6.50 -19.19 -5.67
N LYS A 20 7.16 -18.15 -6.20
CA LYS A 20 7.96 -17.21 -5.44
C LYS A 20 7.10 -16.44 -4.43
N GLU A 21 5.96 -15.93 -4.88
CA GLU A 21 5.01 -15.20 -4.03
C GLU A 21 4.43 -16.06 -2.91
N MET A 22 4.29 -17.37 -3.11
CA MET A 22 3.85 -18.29 -2.05
C MET A 22 4.96 -18.78 -1.13
N SER A 23 6.21 -18.42 -1.40
CA SER A 23 7.32 -18.66 -0.48
C SER A 23 7.15 -17.81 0.80
N ASN A 24 7.56 -18.37 1.94
CA ASN A 24 7.62 -17.60 3.19
C ASN A 24 8.62 -16.42 3.11
N PHE A 25 9.56 -16.49 2.16
CA PHE A 25 10.59 -15.49 1.94
C PHE A 25 10.12 -14.23 1.23
N GLU A 26 9.01 -14.26 0.49
CA GLU A 26 8.60 -13.12 -0.33
C GLU A 26 8.24 -11.91 0.54
N HIS A 27 8.63 -10.73 0.08
CA HIS A 27 8.26 -9.45 0.67
C HIS A 27 6.82 -9.10 0.30
N SER A 28 5.88 -9.58 1.10
CA SER A 28 4.46 -9.36 0.93
C SER A 28 3.86 -8.96 2.28
N PRO A 29 3.90 -7.67 2.65
CA PRO A 29 3.56 -7.23 3.99
C PRO A 29 2.10 -7.49 4.34
N PHE A 30 1.82 -7.91 5.56
CA PHE A 30 0.46 -8.20 6.03
C PHE A 30 0.28 -7.84 7.50
N GLN A 31 -0.96 -7.64 7.91
CA GLN A 31 -1.36 -7.45 9.30
C GLN A 31 -1.93 -8.75 9.88
N LEU A 32 -1.55 -9.10 11.10
CA LEU A 32 -2.12 -10.21 11.87
C LEU A 32 -2.24 -9.78 13.33
N ASP A 33 -3.45 -9.84 13.88
CA ASP A 33 -3.78 -9.51 15.27
C ASP A 33 -3.21 -8.15 15.70
N GLY A 34 -3.41 -7.12 14.86
CA GLY A 34 -2.98 -5.74 15.10
C GLY A 34 -1.49 -5.46 14.91
N ARG A 35 -0.70 -6.44 14.42
CA ARG A 35 0.74 -6.28 14.16
C ARG A 35 1.03 -6.42 12.68
N ARG A 36 1.94 -5.59 12.17
CA ARG A 36 2.40 -5.64 10.78
C ARG A 36 3.68 -6.48 10.68
N PHE A 37 3.73 -7.34 9.68
CA PHE A 37 4.90 -8.13 9.31
C PHE A 37 5.24 -7.90 7.86
N GLU A 38 6.53 -7.75 7.54
CA GLU A 38 6.99 -7.57 6.15
C GLU A 38 7.00 -8.90 5.37
N SER A 39 7.01 -10.06 6.05
CA SER A 39 6.89 -11.39 5.43
C SER A 39 6.45 -12.48 6.41
N VAL A 40 6.05 -13.65 5.87
CA VAL A 40 5.71 -14.82 6.70
C VAL A 40 6.96 -15.38 7.40
N GLU A 41 8.13 -15.32 6.77
CA GLU A 41 9.40 -15.66 7.43
C GLU A 41 9.70 -14.71 8.60
N GLY A 42 9.40 -13.40 8.45
CA GLY A 42 9.49 -12.42 9.53
C GLY A 42 8.61 -12.80 10.73
N PHE A 43 7.35 -13.19 10.48
CA PHE A 43 6.45 -13.71 11.52
C PHE A 43 6.97 -15.01 12.15
N TYR A 44 7.44 -15.96 11.35
CA TYR A 44 8.02 -17.22 11.85
C TYR A 44 9.22 -16.98 12.77
N VAL A 45 10.09 -16.04 12.41
CA VAL A 45 11.26 -15.65 13.21
C VAL A 45 10.84 -14.86 14.46
N TRP A 46 9.81 -14.03 14.37
CA TRP A 46 9.23 -13.30 15.49
C TRP A 46 8.78 -14.25 16.63
N LEU A 47 8.18 -15.39 16.29
CA LEU A 47 7.78 -16.42 17.27
C LEU A 47 8.98 -16.98 18.05
N LYS A 48 10.16 -17.01 17.44
CA LYS A 48 11.38 -17.55 18.09
C LYS A 48 11.98 -16.62 19.15
N PHE A 49 11.47 -15.39 19.28
CA PHE A 49 12.00 -14.38 20.19
C PHE A 49 10.97 -13.91 21.22
N THR A 50 9.99 -14.73 21.55
CA THR A 50 9.10 -14.51 22.69
C THR A 50 9.90 -14.14 23.95
N GLY A 51 9.43 -13.12 24.68
CA GLY A 51 10.11 -12.58 25.86
C GLY A 51 11.27 -11.61 25.53
N ASN A 52 11.53 -11.33 24.24
CA ASN A 52 12.50 -10.34 23.80
C ASN A 52 11.86 -9.38 22.79
N GLU A 53 11.24 -8.32 23.30
CA GLU A 53 10.48 -7.36 22.50
C GLU A 53 11.31 -6.67 21.42
N ASP A 54 12.59 -6.36 21.70
CA ASP A 54 13.45 -5.68 20.74
C ASP A 54 13.75 -6.58 19.53
N LYS A 55 14.07 -7.85 19.77
CA LYS A 55 14.26 -8.82 18.68
C LYS A 55 12.97 -9.09 17.93
N GLN A 56 11.82 -9.08 18.61
CA GLN A 56 10.51 -9.18 17.97
C GLN A 56 10.18 -7.97 17.10
N LYS A 57 10.49 -6.74 17.53
CA LYS A 57 10.33 -5.54 16.70
C LYS A 57 11.20 -5.61 15.45
N ILE A 58 12.45 -6.07 15.59
CA ILE A 58 13.33 -6.30 14.43
C ILE A 58 12.75 -7.37 13.50
N ALA A 59 12.33 -8.53 14.02
CA ALA A 59 11.80 -9.62 13.20
C ALA A 59 10.57 -9.20 12.36
N GLN A 60 9.73 -8.29 12.85
CA GLN A 60 8.58 -7.74 12.12
C GLN A 60 8.97 -7.03 10.82
N THR A 61 10.15 -6.42 10.76
CA THR A 61 10.60 -5.63 9.61
C THR A 61 11.40 -6.43 8.59
N LEU A 62 11.70 -7.71 8.88
CA LEU A 62 12.58 -8.52 8.05
C LEU A 62 11.80 -9.39 7.05
N TYR A 63 12.43 -9.67 5.92
CA TYR A 63 11.93 -10.61 4.91
C TYR A 63 13.05 -11.43 4.28
N SER A 64 12.74 -12.39 3.42
CA SER A 64 13.77 -13.11 2.65
C SER A 64 14.93 -13.67 3.53
N TYR A 65 16.16 -13.63 3.02
CA TYR A 65 17.32 -14.23 3.66
C TYR A 65 17.74 -13.54 4.96
N GLU A 66 17.46 -12.24 5.13
CA GLU A 66 17.79 -11.51 6.35
C GLU A 66 16.98 -12.01 7.55
N ALA A 67 15.69 -12.30 7.38
CA ALA A 67 14.84 -12.89 8.42
C ALA A 67 15.40 -14.25 8.85
N LYS A 68 15.67 -15.14 7.88
CA LYS A 68 16.26 -16.46 8.16
C LYS A 68 17.59 -16.35 8.88
N LYS A 69 18.49 -15.47 8.43
CA LYS A 69 19.80 -15.26 9.06
C LYS A 69 19.65 -14.76 10.50
N PHE A 70 18.75 -13.81 10.74
CA PHE A 70 18.46 -13.29 12.07
C PHE A 70 17.93 -14.39 13.02
N GLY A 71 17.00 -15.21 12.53
CA GLY A 71 16.40 -16.31 13.28
C GLY A 71 17.33 -17.49 13.60
N LYS A 72 18.49 -17.61 12.95
CA LYS A 72 19.49 -18.66 13.27
C LYS A 72 20.08 -18.52 14.67
N SER A 73 20.05 -17.31 15.24
CA SER A 73 20.58 -17.05 16.58
C SER A 73 19.64 -17.50 17.72
N SER A 74 18.40 -17.89 17.40
CA SER A 74 17.47 -18.36 18.43
C SER A 74 17.70 -19.82 18.78
N THR A 75 17.73 -20.10 20.08
CA THR A 75 17.75 -21.45 20.67
C THR A 75 16.39 -21.85 21.25
N ALA A 76 15.35 -21.07 20.99
CA ALA A 76 14.02 -21.30 21.54
C ALA A 76 13.46 -22.66 21.10
N THR A 77 12.81 -23.35 22.04
CA THR A 77 12.07 -24.60 21.81
C THR A 77 10.57 -24.43 21.99
N SER A 78 10.15 -23.32 22.59
CA SER A 78 8.76 -22.89 22.78
C SER A 78 8.59 -21.43 22.39
N SER A 79 7.33 -21.01 22.24
CA SER A 79 6.91 -19.64 21.94
C SER A 79 5.60 -19.35 22.67
N GLU A 80 5.25 -18.08 22.75
CA GLU A 80 3.98 -17.59 23.29
C GLU A 80 3.27 -16.71 22.26
N TYR A 81 1.97 -16.94 22.08
CA TYR A 81 1.11 -16.14 21.21
C TYR A 81 -0.28 -16.04 21.83
N GLY A 82 -0.82 -14.82 21.96
CA GLY A 82 -2.15 -14.60 22.53
C GLY A 82 -2.29 -15.06 23.99
N GLY A 83 -1.18 -15.08 24.76
CA GLY A 83 -1.16 -15.56 26.15
C GLY A 83 -1.02 -17.08 26.29
N GLU A 84 -0.97 -17.82 25.18
CA GLU A 84 -0.77 -19.27 25.19
C GLU A 84 0.66 -19.65 24.82
N THR A 85 1.26 -20.56 25.60
CA THR A 85 2.58 -21.13 25.32
C THR A 85 2.45 -22.45 24.55
N PHE A 86 3.27 -22.63 23.52
CA PHE A 86 3.32 -23.86 22.72
C PHE A 86 4.76 -24.21 22.29
N ALA A 87 4.99 -25.48 21.94
CA ALA A 87 6.28 -25.94 21.46
C ALA A 87 6.50 -25.55 19.99
N LEU A 88 7.69 -25.06 19.65
CA LEU A 88 8.05 -24.80 18.26
C LEU A 88 8.13 -26.12 17.48
N GLY A 89 7.28 -26.19 16.44
CA GLY A 89 7.09 -27.36 15.59
C GLY A 89 5.90 -28.22 15.97
N SER A 90 5.12 -27.82 16.98
CA SER A 90 3.85 -28.47 17.29
C SER A 90 2.77 -28.14 16.26
N PRO A 91 1.64 -28.87 16.25
CA PRO A 91 0.48 -28.52 15.43
C PRO A 91 -0.03 -27.08 15.66
N GLN A 92 0.01 -26.58 16.91
CA GLN A 92 -0.36 -25.21 17.24
C GLN A 92 0.56 -24.19 16.55
N HIS A 93 1.87 -24.46 16.54
CA HIS A 93 2.81 -23.63 15.80
C HIS A 93 2.48 -23.61 14.30
N HIS A 94 2.23 -24.77 13.69
CA HIS A 94 1.88 -24.85 12.26
C HIS A 94 0.56 -24.14 11.95
N ALA A 95 -0.45 -24.24 12.82
CA ALA A 95 -1.71 -23.52 12.70
C ALA A 95 -1.52 -21.99 12.73
N LEU A 96 -0.62 -21.47 13.57
CA LEU A 96 -0.29 -20.03 13.56
C LEU A 96 0.40 -19.60 12.27
N ILE A 97 1.29 -20.42 11.71
CA ILE A 97 1.88 -20.15 10.40
C ILE A 97 0.81 -20.17 9.30
N LYS A 98 -0.13 -21.12 9.33
CA LYS A 98 -1.29 -21.14 8.42
C LYS A 98 -2.10 -19.85 8.51
N ARG A 99 -2.41 -19.37 9.73
CA ARG A 99 -3.11 -18.09 9.96
C ARG A 99 -2.36 -16.89 9.38
N ALA A 100 -1.03 -16.86 9.49
CA ALA A 100 -0.23 -15.78 8.90
C ALA A 100 -0.26 -15.80 7.37
N ILE A 101 -0.16 -16.98 6.74
CA ILE A 101 -0.27 -17.13 5.28
C ILE A 101 -1.69 -16.75 4.82
N GLN A 102 -2.72 -17.16 5.56
CA GLN A 102 -4.10 -16.76 5.31
C GLN A 102 -4.26 -15.24 5.38
N ALA A 103 -3.77 -14.58 6.43
CA ALA A 103 -3.83 -13.13 6.57
C ALA A 103 -3.15 -12.40 5.40
N LYS A 104 -2.02 -12.93 4.92
CA LYS A 104 -1.36 -12.48 3.69
C LYS A 104 -2.27 -12.65 2.47
N LEU A 105 -2.82 -13.84 2.22
CA LEU A 105 -3.64 -14.11 1.03
C LEU A 105 -4.88 -13.20 0.97
N VAL A 106 -5.47 -12.89 2.12
CA VAL A 106 -6.64 -12.02 2.25
C VAL A 106 -6.32 -10.57 1.92
N GLN A 107 -5.18 -10.08 2.42
CA GLN A 107 -4.72 -8.71 2.15
C GLN A 107 -4.09 -8.56 0.76
N HIS A 108 -3.83 -9.67 0.06
CA HIS A 108 -3.25 -9.71 -1.27
C HIS A 108 -4.12 -10.54 -2.23
N PRO A 109 -5.33 -10.06 -2.58
CA PRO A 109 -6.30 -10.83 -3.37
C PRO A 109 -5.79 -11.27 -4.75
N ASP A 110 -4.88 -10.49 -5.36
CA ASP A 110 -4.24 -10.87 -6.62
C ASP A 110 -3.29 -12.07 -6.48
N ILE A 111 -2.62 -12.22 -5.34
CA ILE A 111 -1.80 -13.40 -5.04
C ILE A 111 -2.74 -14.59 -4.79
N ALA A 112 -3.79 -14.39 -3.99
CA ALA A 112 -4.76 -15.45 -3.70
C ALA A 112 -5.43 -16.01 -4.96
N ARG A 113 -5.90 -15.14 -5.85
CA ARG A 113 -6.50 -15.52 -7.13
C ARG A 113 -5.53 -16.33 -7.99
N ARG A 114 -4.33 -15.80 -8.24
CA ARG A 114 -3.31 -16.49 -9.05
C ARG A 114 -2.87 -17.81 -8.41
N PHE A 115 -2.85 -17.89 -7.08
CA PHE A 115 -2.53 -19.13 -6.38
C PHE A 115 -3.65 -20.18 -6.55
N ALA A 116 -4.91 -19.77 -6.42
CA ALA A 116 -6.06 -20.64 -6.68
C ALA A 116 -6.09 -21.15 -8.12
N GLU A 117 -5.75 -20.31 -9.10
CA GLU A 117 -5.63 -20.69 -10.52
C GLU A 117 -4.59 -21.80 -10.78
N THR A 118 -3.67 -22.06 -9.84
CA THR A 118 -2.73 -23.19 -9.96
C THR A 118 -3.34 -24.56 -9.64
N HIS A 119 -4.54 -24.62 -9.07
CA HIS A 119 -5.21 -25.89 -8.79
C HIS A 119 -5.57 -26.63 -10.11
N PRO A 120 -5.37 -27.97 -10.22
CA PRO A 120 -5.01 -28.92 -9.17
C PRO A 120 -3.51 -29.29 -9.14
N ARG A 121 -2.60 -28.45 -9.65
CA ARG A 121 -1.17 -28.79 -9.76
C ARG A 121 -0.58 -29.19 -8.41
N PRO A 122 0.20 -30.27 -8.29
CA PRO A 122 0.88 -30.60 -7.04
C PRO A 122 1.77 -29.44 -6.57
N ILE A 123 1.80 -29.15 -5.26
CA ILE A 123 2.74 -28.18 -4.69
C ILE A 123 3.95 -28.97 -4.19
N ILE A 124 5.16 -28.52 -4.52
CA ILE A 124 6.39 -29.12 -4.01
C ILE A 124 7.31 -28.05 -3.44
N HIS A 125 8.20 -28.45 -2.56
CA HIS A 125 9.22 -27.58 -1.98
C HIS A 125 10.58 -28.27 -2.13
N ASP A 126 11.18 -28.07 -3.30
CA ASP A 126 12.43 -28.72 -3.71
C ASP A 126 13.50 -27.67 -4.03
N PHE A 127 14.61 -27.73 -3.29
CA PHE A 127 15.79 -26.88 -3.49
C PHE A 127 16.91 -27.57 -4.31
N GLY A 128 16.72 -28.82 -4.71
CA GLY A 128 17.73 -29.65 -5.38
C GLY A 128 18.74 -30.30 -4.43
N TYR A 129 18.50 -30.26 -3.12
CA TYR A 129 19.33 -30.90 -2.10
C TYR A 129 18.49 -31.34 -0.89
N PRO A 130 18.98 -32.30 -0.07
CA PRO A 130 18.24 -32.80 1.08
C PRO A 130 17.83 -31.69 2.06
N GLU A 131 16.59 -31.76 2.56
CA GLU A 131 16.09 -30.80 3.53
C GLU A 131 16.82 -30.92 4.88
N ALA A 132 17.25 -29.78 5.42
CA ALA A 132 17.79 -29.72 6.78
C ALA A 132 16.68 -29.77 7.83
N PRO A 133 16.92 -30.33 9.04
CA PRO A 133 15.93 -30.35 10.10
C PRO A 133 15.34 -28.95 10.39
N SER A 134 14.02 -28.85 10.36
CA SER A 134 13.27 -27.60 10.54
C SER A 134 12.09 -27.82 11.49
N ARG A 135 11.70 -26.77 12.23
CA ARG A 135 10.46 -26.76 13.03
C ARG A 135 9.21 -26.63 12.15
N LEU A 136 9.38 -26.29 10.89
CA LEU A 136 8.36 -26.38 9.84
C LEU A 136 8.98 -27.16 8.66
N PRO A 137 8.90 -28.49 8.65
CA PRO A 137 9.40 -29.31 7.54
C PRO A 137 8.65 -29.00 6.23
N ALA A 138 9.30 -29.23 5.09
CA ALA A 138 8.76 -28.97 3.76
C ALA A 138 7.41 -29.65 3.55
N ALA A 139 7.29 -30.92 3.97
CA ALA A 139 6.03 -31.67 3.86
C ALA A 139 4.88 -31.02 4.64
N ALA A 140 5.16 -30.47 5.84
CA ALA A 140 4.16 -29.76 6.62
C ALA A 140 3.79 -28.44 5.93
N PHE A 141 4.77 -27.68 5.44
CA PHE A 141 4.52 -26.41 4.77
C PHE A 141 3.72 -26.58 3.46
N VAL A 142 4.08 -27.56 2.63
CA VAL A 142 3.35 -27.92 1.41
C VAL A 142 1.89 -28.25 1.74
N LYS A 143 1.66 -29.10 2.75
CA LYS A 143 0.31 -29.46 3.17
C LYS A 143 -0.53 -28.24 3.60
N LEU A 144 0.07 -27.31 4.36
CA LEU A 144 -0.63 -26.07 4.74
C LEU A 144 -1.06 -25.24 3.52
N LEU A 145 -0.20 -25.16 2.50
CA LEU A 145 -0.50 -24.43 1.27
C LEU A 145 -1.55 -25.14 0.41
N GLU A 146 -1.52 -26.46 0.34
CA GLU A 146 -2.55 -27.25 -0.35
C GLU A 146 -3.92 -27.02 0.30
N GLU A 147 -4.02 -27.13 1.62
CA GLU A 147 -5.26 -26.85 2.35
C GLU A 147 -5.76 -25.41 2.10
N LEU A 148 -4.89 -24.40 2.16
CA LEU A 148 -5.26 -23.01 1.90
C LEU A 148 -5.71 -22.80 0.44
N ARG A 149 -5.09 -23.48 -0.52
CA ARG A 149 -5.49 -23.40 -1.93
C ARG A 149 -6.86 -24.05 -2.14
N ASP A 150 -7.13 -25.18 -1.49
CA ASP A 150 -8.43 -25.83 -1.53
C ASP A 150 -9.51 -24.96 -0.88
N ASP A 151 -9.18 -24.28 0.23
CA ASP A 151 -10.08 -23.33 0.89
C ASP A 151 -10.39 -22.12 -0.01
N LEU A 152 -9.43 -21.64 -0.81
CA LEU A 152 -9.64 -20.59 -1.81
C LEU A 152 -10.53 -21.07 -2.96
N VAL A 153 -10.25 -22.24 -3.53
CA VAL A 153 -11.02 -22.81 -4.66
C VAL A 153 -12.46 -23.11 -4.25
N THR A 154 -12.67 -23.59 -3.03
CA THR A 154 -14.01 -23.89 -2.48
C THR A 154 -14.72 -22.66 -1.91
N GLY A 155 -14.08 -21.49 -1.89
CA GLY A 155 -14.62 -20.26 -1.31
C GLY A 155 -14.75 -20.29 0.23
N ARG A 156 -14.27 -21.33 0.91
CA ARG A 156 -14.28 -21.44 2.37
C ARG A 156 -13.44 -20.35 3.03
N LEU A 157 -12.27 -20.04 2.47
CA LEU A 157 -11.42 -18.98 3.00
C LEU A 157 -12.10 -17.60 2.93
N ILE A 158 -12.87 -17.37 1.86
CA ILE A 158 -13.63 -16.13 1.65
C ILE A 158 -14.85 -16.08 2.59
N THR A 159 -15.47 -17.23 2.87
CA THR A 159 -16.67 -17.34 3.71
C THR A 159 -16.35 -17.27 5.21
N GLU A 160 -15.26 -17.88 5.68
CA GLU A 160 -14.81 -17.81 7.08
C GLU A 160 -14.31 -16.43 7.48
N LEU A 161 -13.89 -15.64 6.49
CA LEU A 161 -13.61 -14.22 6.63
C LEU A 161 -14.80 -13.36 6.21
N GLY A 162 -15.96 -13.95 5.95
CA GLY A 162 -17.19 -13.32 5.50
C GLY A 162 -17.95 -12.54 6.57
N THR A 163 -17.43 -12.43 7.80
CA THR A 163 -17.71 -11.26 8.67
C THR A 163 -17.00 -10.00 8.18
N ALA A 164 -16.10 -10.12 7.22
CA ALA A 164 -15.55 -9.06 6.37
C ALA A 164 -16.26 -8.97 5.00
N ALA A 165 -17.57 -9.26 4.95
CA ALA A 165 -18.42 -8.76 3.87
C ALA A 165 -18.35 -7.22 3.75
N GLU A 166 -17.97 -6.53 4.83
CA GLU A 166 -17.63 -5.10 4.86
C GLU A 166 -16.38 -4.77 4.01
N LEU A 167 -15.36 -5.63 3.98
CA LEU A 167 -14.15 -5.41 3.18
C LEU A 167 -14.31 -5.83 1.71
N SER A 168 -15.20 -6.78 1.39
CA SER A 168 -15.48 -7.16 0.00
C SER A 168 -16.38 -6.14 -0.72
N ALA A 169 -17.30 -5.47 0.00
CA ALA A 169 -18.04 -4.34 -0.55
C ALA A 169 -17.10 -3.15 -0.80
N GLU A 170 -16.12 -2.93 0.07
CA GLU A 170 -15.08 -1.92 -0.11
C GLU A 170 -14.14 -2.26 -1.27
N ALA A 171 -13.70 -3.53 -1.41
CA ALA A 171 -12.86 -3.96 -2.54
C ALA A 171 -13.59 -3.92 -3.89
N ALA A 172 -14.87 -4.32 -3.94
CA ALA A 172 -15.70 -4.18 -5.14
C ALA A 172 -16.04 -2.72 -5.45
N ALA A 173 -16.19 -1.86 -4.43
CA ALA A 173 -16.33 -0.42 -4.58
C ALA A 173 -15.02 0.24 -5.06
N ILE A 174 -13.86 -0.22 -4.60
CA ILE A 174 -12.53 0.21 -5.05
C ILE A 174 -12.29 -0.24 -6.50
N GLU A 175 -12.65 -1.46 -6.86
CA GLU A 175 -12.51 -1.99 -8.23
C GLU A 175 -13.49 -1.30 -9.20
N SER A 176 -14.71 -0.99 -8.72
CA SER A 176 -15.68 -0.13 -9.41
C SER A 176 -15.17 1.31 -9.56
N ALA A 177 -14.50 1.86 -8.54
CA ALA A 177 -13.93 3.20 -8.54
C ALA A 177 -12.72 3.36 -9.49
N LYS A 178 -12.10 2.26 -9.92
CA LYS A 178 -11.06 2.27 -10.97
C LYS A 178 -11.62 2.43 -12.39
N ARG A 179 -12.95 2.35 -12.60
CA ARG A 179 -13.55 2.74 -13.88
C ARG A 179 -13.56 4.26 -13.97
N PRO A 180 -13.07 4.86 -15.08
CA PRO A 180 -13.12 6.31 -15.24
C PRO A 180 -14.57 6.81 -15.12
N GLN A 181 -14.85 7.58 -14.07
CA GLN A 181 -16.16 8.16 -13.78
C GLN A 181 -16.14 9.68 -13.95
N PRO A 182 -17.26 10.35 -14.28
CA PRO A 182 -17.33 11.80 -14.33
C PRO A 182 -16.86 12.43 -13.01
N ILE A 183 -16.04 13.47 -13.10
CA ILE A 183 -15.45 14.11 -11.92
C ILE A 183 -16.48 14.61 -10.89
N ALA A 184 -17.61 15.15 -11.34
CA ALA A 184 -18.66 15.64 -10.46
C ALA A 184 -19.27 14.50 -9.64
N GLU A 185 -19.44 13.32 -10.23
CA GLU A 185 -19.92 12.12 -9.53
C GLU A 185 -18.90 11.67 -8.47
N ALA A 186 -17.62 11.57 -8.84
CA ALA A 186 -16.56 11.21 -7.89
C ALA A 186 -16.51 12.17 -6.68
N LEU A 187 -16.64 13.48 -6.92
CA LEU A 187 -16.63 14.50 -5.86
C LEU A 187 -17.86 14.40 -4.95
N ARG A 188 -19.03 14.05 -5.48
CA ARG A 188 -20.24 13.81 -4.67
C ARG A 188 -20.11 12.60 -3.77
N VAL A 189 -19.56 11.50 -4.31
CA VAL A 189 -19.28 10.29 -3.51
C VAL A 189 -18.33 10.62 -2.37
N LEU A 190 -17.26 11.38 -2.64
CA LEU A 190 -16.34 11.82 -1.60
C LEU A 190 -17.00 12.74 -0.57
N ALA A 191 -17.90 13.64 -0.99
CA ALA A 191 -18.63 14.51 -0.08
C ALA A 191 -19.55 13.72 0.86
N ALA A 192 -20.29 12.73 0.34
CA ALA A 192 -21.16 11.87 1.13
C ALA A 192 -20.38 11.08 2.20
N ASN A 193 -19.16 10.64 1.88
CA ASN A 193 -18.29 9.92 2.81
C ASN A 193 -17.61 10.84 3.85
N GLN A 194 -17.46 12.15 3.58
CA GLN A 194 -16.97 13.10 4.59
C GLN A 194 -17.94 13.26 5.75
N ASP A 195 -19.24 13.23 5.48
CA ASP A 195 -20.25 13.33 6.53
C ASP A 195 -20.17 12.14 7.50
N ILE A 196 -19.88 10.94 6.99
CA ILE A 196 -19.70 9.71 7.79
C ILE A 196 -18.44 9.79 8.68
N ALA A 197 -17.35 10.35 8.18
CA ALA A 197 -16.10 10.48 8.95
C ALA A 197 -16.15 11.59 10.02
N SER A 198 -17.04 12.57 9.86
CA SER A 198 -17.12 13.75 10.73
C SER A 198 -17.73 13.52 12.12
N GLU A 199 -18.31 12.33 12.37
CA GLU A 199 -18.75 11.90 13.72
C GLU A 199 -17.58 11.52 14.65
N SER A 200 -16.33 11.52 14.14
CA SER A 200 -15.11 11.18 14.87
C SER A 200 -14.25 12.43 15.17
N LYS A 201 -14.28 12.88 16.44
CA LYS A 201 -13.33 13.75 17.18
C LYS A 201 -12.77 15.05 16.56
N PHE A 202 -13.10 15.46 15.34
CA PHE A 202 -12.61 16.71 14.72
C PHE A 202 -13.76 17.68 14.39
N ALA A 203 -14.51 18.12 15.39
CA ALA A 203 -15.67 19.02 15.24
C ALA A 203 -15.33 20.47 14.82
N THR A 204 -14.07 20.81 14.56
CA THR A 204 -13.64 22.16 14.16
C THR A 204 -12.99 22.23 12.78
N ALA A 205 -12.85 21.11 12.06
CA ALA A 205 -12.33 21.13 10.70
C ALA A 205 -13.39 21.72 9.75
N ARG A 206 -13.06 22.84 9.10
CA ARG A 206 -13.90 23.44 8.06
C ARG A 206 -14.24 22.38 7.03
N ARG A 207 -15.54 22.12 6.79
CA ARG A 207 -15.99 21.17 5.76
C ARG A 207 -15.33 21.52 4.43
N HIS A 208 -14.81 20.51 3.75
CA HIS A 208 -14.19 20.71 2.45
C HIS A 208 -15.27 21.11 1.43
N PRO A 209 -15.00 22.03 0.50
CA PRO A 209 -15.98 22.50 -0.47
C PRO A 209 -16.21 21.49 -1.62
N LEU A 210 -16.25 20.19 -1.35
CA LEU A 210 -16.37 19.15 -2.39
C LEU A 210 -17.64 19.29 -3.23
N LEU A 211 -18.77 19.66 -2.62
CA LEU A 211 -20.02 19.88 -3.34
C LEU A 211 -19.96 21.10 -4.27
N GLU A 212 -19.23 22.15 -3.88
CA GLU A 212 -18.99 23.30 -4.75
C GLU A 212 -18.10 22.91 -5.93
N TYR A 213 -17.09 22.07 -5.69
CA TYR A 213 -16.26 21.52 -6.77
C TYR A 213 -17.08 20.66 -7.72
N ALA A 214 -17.95 19.78 -7.20
CA ALA A 214 -18.80 18.91 -8.01
C ALA A 214 -19.72 19.73 -8.90
N SER A 215 -20.43 20.70 -8.31
CA SER A 215 -21.33 21.61 -9.01
C SER A 215 -20.64 22.36 -10.15
N ALA A 216 -19.46 22.92 -9.91
CA ALA A 216 -18.76 23.70 -10.93
C ALA A 216 -18.05 22.82 -11.99
N LEU A 217 -18.00 21.50 -11.80
CA LEU A 217 -17.38 20.55 -12.71
C LEU A 217 -18.40 19.56 -13.28
N GLU A 218 -19.70 19.87 -13.19
CA GLU A 218 -20.78 19.01 -13.69
C GLU A 218 -20.60 18.65 -15.17
N GLU A 219 -20.21 19.64 -15.97
CA GLU A 219 -20.05 19.53 -17.42
C GLU A 219 -18.59 19.26 -17.84
N SER A 220 -17.69 19.05 -16.88
CA SER A 220 -16.28 18.80 -17.18
C SER A 220 -16.09 17.44 -17.85
N GLN A 221 -15.19 17.40 -18.82
CA GLN A 221 -14.82 16.15 -19.52
C GLN A 221 -13.85 15.26 -18.72
N PHE A 222 -13.33 15.72 -17.58
CA PHE A 222 -12.43 14.92 -16.74
C PHE A 222 -13.13 13.65 -16.25
N LYS A 223 -12.47 12.52 -16.51
CA LYS A 223 -12.82 11.23 -15.93
C LYS A 223 -11.80 10.88 -14.87
N VAL A 224 -12.27 10.49 -13.69
CA VAL A 224 -11.45 10.22 -12.51
C VAL A 224 -11.36 8.71 -12.31
N VAL A 225 -10.15 8.23 -12.02
CA VAL A 225 -9.82 6.82 -11.77
C VAL A 225 -9.59 6.56 -10.28
N GLY A 226 -9.33 7.60 -9.49
CA GLY A 226 -9.15 7.45 -8.06
C GLY A 226 -8.88 8.75 -7.30
N LEU A 227 -8.93 8.67 -5.98
CA LEU A 227 -8.47 9.71 -5.07
C LEU A 227 -7.01 9.46 -4.71
N VAL A 228 -6.14 10.44 -4.96
CA VAL A 228 -4.71 10.37 -4.57
C VAL A 228 -4.48 10.99 -3.20
N ALA A 229 -5.05 12.18 -2.95
CA ALA A 229 -4.91 12.87 -1.69
C ALA A 229 -6.04 13.89 -1.47
N ALA A 230 -6.42 14.13 -0.22
CA ALA A 230 -7.33 15.21 0.16
C ALA A 230 -6.72 15.99 1.33
N GLY A 231 -6.61 17.31 1.18
CA GLY A 231 -6.22 18.24 2.23
C GLY A 231 -7.34 19.24 2.51
N THR A 232 -7.18 20.11 3.51
CA THR A 232 -8.23 21.05 3.93
C THR A 232 -8.76 21.95 2.81
N ASN A 233 -7.88 22.39 1.90
CA ASN A 233 -8.20 23.34 0.83
C ASN A 233 -7.88 22.79 -0.56
N SER A 234 -7.61 21.48 -0.67
CA SER A 234 -7.20 20.87 -1.92
C SER A 234 -7.57 19.40 -2.00
N ILE A 235 -7.68 18.90 -3.23
CA ILE A 235 -7.87 17.49 -3.53
C ILE A 235 -7.04 17.16 -4.78
N VAL A 236 -6.51 15.94 -4.80
CA VAL A 236 -5.73 15.39 -5.90
C VAL A 236 -6.43 14.12 -6.36
N LEU A 237 -6.88 14.16 -7.61
CA LEU A 237 -7.59 13.06 -8.26
C LEU A 237 -6.70 12.45 -9.33
N GLU A 238 -6.73 11.14 -9.46
CA GLU A 238 -6.06 10.43 -10.55
C GLU A 238 -6.96 10.44 -11.79
N LEU A 239 -6.35 10.78 -12.93
CA LEU A 239 -6.98 10.72 -14.24
C LEU A 239 -6.37 9.54 -15.04
N PRO A 240 -6.97 9.14 -16.17
CA PRO A 240 -6.32 8.24 -17.13
C PRO A 240 -4.94 8.75 -17.60
N ASP A 241 -4.20 7.87 -18.28
CA ASP A 241 -2.91 8.19 -18.91
C ASP A 241 -1.84 8.71 -17.95
N ASN A 242 -1.90 8.25 -16.69
CA ASN A 242 -0.93 8.59 -15.65
C ASN A 242 -0.85 10.12 -15.39
N LEU A 243 -2.01 10.77 -15.39
CA LEU A 243 -2.17 12.18 -15.02
C LEU A 243 -2.85 12.29 -13.65
N VAL A 244 -2.63 13.43 -12.99
CA VAL A 244 -3.44 13.83 -11.83
C VAL A 244 -4.04 15.21 -12.04
N LEU A 245 -5.26 15.39 -11.56
CA LEU A 245 -5.96 16.66 -11.48
C LEU A 245 -5.91 17.16 -10.05
N LYS A 246 -5.43 18.39 -9.89
CA LYS A 246 -5.41 19.08 -8.62
C LYS A 246 -6.46 20.17 -8.61
N ILE A 247 -7.30 20.16 -7.59
CA ILE A 247 -8.31 21.18 -7.34
C ILE A 247 -7.96 21.85 -6.02
N SER A 248 -7.84 23.18 -6.02
CA SER A 248 -7.56 23.92 -4.79
C SER A 248 -8.25 25.27 -4.77
N SER A 249 -8.78 25.64 -3.60
CA SER A 249 -9.28 26.98 -3.33
C SER A 249 -8.17 27.99 -3.09
N THR A 250 -6.92 27.54 -2.92
CA THR A 250 -5.76 28.43 -2.86
C THR A 250 -5.32 28.76 -4.28
N LEU A 251 -5.23 30.05 -4.61
CA LEU A 251 -4.78 30.48 -5.93
C LEU A 251 -3.26 30.42 -6.00
N LEU A 252 -2.72 29.72 -7.02
CA LEU A 252 -1.30 29.81 -7.32
C LEU A 252 -0.97 31.20 -7.86
N PRO A 253 0.10 31.85 -7.39
CA PRO A 253 0.56 33.13 -7.93
C PRO A 253 0.69 33.11 -9.45
N ALA A 254 0.49 34.23 -10.14
CA ALA A 254 0.61 34.28 -11.60
C ALA A 254 1.99 33.81 -12.13
N LYS A 255 3.06 34.00 -11.34
CA LYS A 255 4.42 33.56 -11.63
C LYS A 255 4.68 32.06 -11.41
N PHE A 256 3.67 31.31 -11.00
CA PHE A 256 3.75 29.89 -10.65
C PHE A 256 3.69 29.01 -11.91
N ARG A 257 4.80 28.94 -12.66
CA ARG A 257 5.10 27.93 -13.71
C ARG A 257 6.60 27.78 -14.00
N ARG A 258 7.47 28.41 -13.20
CA ARG A 258 8.90 28.60 -13.53
C ARG A 258 9.88 27.96 -12.54
N TRP A 259 9.42 27.18 -11.56
CA TRP A 259 10.33 26.63 -10.55
C TRP A 259 10.77 25.23 -10.98
N GLN A 260 12.07 25.04 -11.11
CA GLN A 260 12.69 23.82 -11.67
C GLN A 260 12.44 22.54 -10.86
N PHE A 261 12.04 22.69 -9.59
CA PHE A 261 11.79 21.58 -8.67
C PHE A 261 10.32 21.14 -8.60
N HIS A 262 9.42 21.76 -9.38
CA HIS A 262 8.03 21.30 -9.48
C HIS A 262 7.82 20.27 -10.57
N LEU A 263 6.77 19.47 -10.41
CA LEU A 263 6.13 18.83 -11.55
C LEU A 263 5.59 19.86 -12.55
N HIS A 264 5.62 19.48 -13.82
CA HIS A 264 5.10 20.32 -14.88
C HIS A 264 3.58 20.44 -14.78
N ILE A 265 3.09 21.67 -14.65
CA ILE A 265 1.68 21.99 -14.83
C ILE A 265 1.40 22.01 -16.33
N LEU A 266 0.59 21.07 -16.81
CA LEU A 266 0.20 20.96 -18.21
C LEU A 266 -0.88 22.01 -18.50
N GLU A 267 -2.01 21.91 -17.81
CA GLU A 267 -3.14 22.81 -17.97
C GLU A 267 -3.47 23.49 -16.64
N LYS A 268 -4.03 24.70 -16.69
CA LYS A 268 -4.48 25.46 -15.52
C LYS A 268 -5.76 26.19 -15.86
N PHE A 269 -6.77 26.03 -15.02
CA PHE A 269 -8.07 26.67 -15.14
C PHE A 269 -8.41 27.35 -13.82
N VAL A 270 -9.19 28.43 -13.90
CA VAL A 270 -9.89 28.99 -12.74
C VAL A 270 -11.36 28.78 -13.02
N VAL A 271 -12.04 28.16 -12.06
CA VAL A 271 -13.47 27.86 -12.16
C VAL A 271 -14.15 28.52 -10.97
N THR A 272 -15.33 29.07 -11.23
CA THR A 272 -16.17 29.69 -10.22
C THR A 272 -17.49 28.92 -10.19
N SER A 273 -17.89 28.43 -9.03
CA SER A 273 -19.18 27.75 -8.86
C SER A 273 -20.34 28.73 -9.01
N SER A 274 -21.55 28.20 -9.13
CA SER A 274 -22.79 28.98 -9.18
C SER A 274 -23.04 29.83 -7.92
N THR A 275 -22.40 29.50 -6.80
CA THR A 275 -22.46 30.27 -5.55
C THR A 275 -21.38 31.37 -5.47
N GLY A 276 -20.53 31.50 -6.50
CA GLY A 276 -19.42 32.45 -6.54
C GLY A 276 -18.11 31.91 -5.96
N TYR A 277 -18.06 30.65 -5.53
CA TYR A 277 -16.85 30.06 -4.98
C TYR A 277 -15.81 29.82 -6.08
N SER A 278 -14.67 30.53 -6.02
CA SER A 278 -13.62 30.42 -7.03
C SER A 278 -12.50 29.50 -6.57
N PHE A 279 -12.06 28.62 -7.47
CA PHE A 279 -10.98 27.69 -7.22
C PHE A 279 -10.16 27.43 -8.48
N GLN A 280 -8.98 26.88 -8.30
CA GLN A 280 -8.06 26.59 -9.37
C GLN A 280 -8.01 25.08 -9.62
N LEU A 281 -8.02 24.71 -10.90
CA LEU A 281 -7.70 23.37 -11.36
C LEU A 281 -6.39 23.37 -12.11
N TYR A 282 -5.63 22.29 -12.00
CA TYR A 282 -4.49 22.07 -12.87
C TYR A 282 -4.16 20.60 -13.00
N THR A 283 -3.71 20.21 -14.20
CA THR A 283 -3.27 18.84 -14.50
C THR A 283 -1.75 18.77 -14.48
N GLN A 284 -1.22 17.63 -14.04
CA GLN A 284 0.20 17.32 -14.07
C GLN A 284 0.41 15.82 -14.28
N PRO A 285 1.60 15.40 -14.76
CA PRO A 285 1.96 13.99 -14.76
C PRO A 285 1.96 13.40 -13.35
N LYS A 286 1.54 12.14 -13.22
CA LYS A 286 1.67 11.37 -11.99
C LYS A 286 3.12 10.90 -11.86
N GLY A 287 3.79 11.38 -10.81
CA GLY A 287 5.13 10.93 -10.47
C GLY A 287 5.13 9.64 -9.65
N ALA A 288 6.23 8.89 -9.69
CA ALA A 288 6.39 7.69 -8.87
C ALA A 288 6.74 8.05 -7.42
N SER A 289 6.06 7.47 -6.45
CA SER A 289 6.22 7.71 -5.01
C SER A 289 6.21 6.35 -4.27
N PRO A 290 6.83 6.19 -3.08
CA PRO A 290 7.57 7.19 -2.31
C PRO A 290 8.99 7.47 -2.84
N VAL A 291 9.51 8.65 -2.52
CA VAL A 291 10.92 9.01 -2.78
C VAL A 291 11.81 8.45 -1.69
N ARG A 292 13.03 8.01 -2.05
CA ARG A 292 14.01 7.49 -1.07
C ARG A 292 14.37 8.57 -0.04
N PRO A 293 14.65 8.21 1.22
CA PRO A 293 15.04 9.18 2.26
C PRO A 293 16.25 10.07 1.88
N ASP A 294 17.29 9.49 1.27
CA ASP A 294 18.48 10.25 0.87
C ASP A 294 18.19 11.26 -0.25
N ASP A 295 17.30 10.89 -1.17
CA ASP A 295 16.84 11.75 -2.25
C ASP A 295 15.96 12.90 -1.72
N PHE A 296 15.15 12.63 -0.68
CA PHE A 296 14.40 13.66 0.03
C PHE A 296 15.34 14.68 0.69
N VAL A 297 16.35 14.23 1.45
CA VAL A 297 17.31 15.12 2.11
C VAL A 297 18.08 15.97 1.09
N SER A 298 18.46 15.36 -0.04
CA SER A 298 19.15 16.05 -1.13
C SER A 298 18.25 17.12 -1.77
N PHE A 299 16.98 16.78 -2.03
CA PHE A 299 15.99 17.71 -2.58
C PHE A 299 15.70 18.87 -1.61
N GLU A 300 15.52 18.60 -0.32
CA GLU A 300 15.28 19.63 0.68
C GLU A 300 16.43 20.64 0.72
N ARG A 301 17.69 20.15 0.67
CA ARG A 301 18.87 21.01 0.61
C ARG A 301 18.87 21.89 -0.65
N GLU A 302 18.47 21.34 -1.79
CA GLU A 302 18.37 22.09 -3.04
C GLU A 302 17.30 23.19 -2.96
N VAL A 303 16.10 22.87 -2.47
CA VAL A 303 15.01 23.83 -2.27
C VAL A 303 15.46 24.98 -1.35
N ARG A 304 16.12 24.66 -0.24
CA ARG A 304 16.71 25.67 0.68
C ARG A 304 17.76 26.54 0.01
N ARG A 305 18.67 25.95 -0.78
CA ARG A 305 19.69 26.70 -1.54
C ARG A 305 19.06 27.70 -2.52
N MET A 306 17.86 27.42 -3.02
CA MET A 306 17.12 28.33 -3.90
C MET A 306 16.34 29.43 -3.16
N GLY A 307 16.44 29.50 -1.84
CA GLY A 307 15.70 30.45 -1.00
C GLY A 307 14.24 30.05 -0.77
N TRP A 308 13.95 28.74 -0.76
CA TRP A 308 12.63 28.17 -0.49
C TRP A 308 12.68 27.23 0.71
N GLU A 309 11.53 26.96 1.31
CA GLU A 309 11.40 25.96 2.38
C GLU A 309 10.16 25.11 2.12
N LEU A 310 10.22 23.82 2.48
CA LEU A 310 9.09 22.92 2.33
C LEU A 310 8.04 23.22 3.39
N THR A 311 6.78 23.29 2.99
CA THR A 311 5.66 23.55 3.89
C THR A 311 5.44 22.37 4.85
N ASN A 312 5.71 21.15 4.39
CA ASN A 312 5.72 19.94 5.22
C ASN A 312 6.87 19.04 4.75
N PRO A 313 7.97 18.90 5.51
CA PRO A 313 9.12 18.09 5.12
C PRO A 313 8.81 16.59 5.23
N SER A 314 7.97 16.10 4.32
CA SER A 314 7.56 14.71 4.23
C SER A 314 7.91 14.14 2.84
N PRO A 315 8.46 12.91 2.74
CA PRO A 315 8.68 12.23 1.48
C PRO A 315 7.40 12.07 0.63
N THR A 316 6.22 12.13 1.26
CA THR A 316 4.92 12.06 0.59
C THR A 316 4.61 13.28 -0.28
N GLN A 317 5.30 14.41 -0.06
CA GLN A 317 5.18 15.59 -0.92
C GLN A 317 6.05 15.51 -2.16
N LEU A 318 6.87 14.47 -2.31
CA LEU A 318 7.80 14.30 -3.41
C LEU A 318 7.44 13.09 -4.28
N CYS A 319 7.92 13.13 -5.52
CA CYS A 319 7.83 12.01 -6.46
C CYS A 319 9.01 12.03 -7.43
N TYR A 320 9.35 10.89 -8.02
CA TYR A 320 10.22 10.82 -9.18
C TYR A 320 9.45 11.12 -10.45
N TYR A 321 9.99 12.03 -11.26
CA TYR A 321 9.50 12.31 -12.61
C TYR A 321 10.69 12.54 -13.54
N ASN A 322 10.73 11.77 -14.63
CA ASN A 322 11.85 11.72 -15.58
C ASN A 322 13.22 11.59 -14.89
N GLY A 323 13.31 10.69 -13.90
CA GLY A 323 14.55 10.41 -13.16
C GLY A 323 14.96 11.48 -12.14
N SER A 324 14.17 12.53 -11.94
CA SER A 324 14.46 13.60 -10.97
C SER A 324 13.39 13.68 -9.89
N VAL A 325 13.80 14.06 -8.68
CA VAL A 325 12.87 14.32 -7.57
C VAL A 325 12.16 15.64 -7.82
N LYS A 326 10.83 15.62 -7.78
CA LYS A 326 9.97 16.79 -7.95
C LYS A 326 9.01 16.92 -6.78
N LEU A 327 8.60 18.15 -6.52
CA LEU A 327 7.50 18.45 -5.63
C LEU A 327 6.19 17.99 -6.29
N HIS A 328 5.49 17.09 -5.62
CA HIS A 328 4.18 16.60 -6.05
C HIS A 328 3.13 17.71 -5.93
N ASP A 329 3.24 18.58 -4.93
CA ASP A 329 2.32 19.69 -4.67
C ASP A 329 2.91 21.07 -4.85
N ALA A 330 2.29 21.86 -5.72
CA ALA A 330 2.65 23.23 -5.99
C ALA A 330 2.71 24.12 -4.73
N PHE A 331 1.91 23.81 -3.71
CA PHE A 331 1.90 24.53 -2.44
C PHE A 331 2.84 23.95 -1.38
N GLY A 332 3.58 22.88 -1.73
CA GLY A 332 4.49 22.18 -0.82
C GLY A 332 5.78 22.94 -0.51
N ALA A 333 5.97 24.15 -1.05
CA ALA A 333 7.09 25.02 -0.72
C ALA A 333 6.69 26.51 -0.70
N TYR A 334 7.34 27.28 0.17
CA TYR A 334 7.20 28.74 0.25
C TYR A 334 8.55 29.44 0.13
N LYS A 335 8.55 30.68 -0.33
CA LYS A 335 9.77 31.46 -0.50
C LYS A 335 10.18 32.09 0.83
N ILE A 336 11.44 31.92 1.21
CA ILE A 336 12.01 32.63 2.36
C ILE A 336 12.22 34.08 1.92
N ILE A 337 11.47 35.00 2.52
CA ILE A 337 11.68 36.44 2.35
C ILE A 337 12.61 36.85 3.50
N THR A 338 13.91 36.92 3.25
CA THR A 338 14.82 37.57 4.19
C THR A 338 14.46 39.05 4.24
N ALA A 339 14.11 39.55 5.42
CA ALA A 339 13.96 40.99 5.64
C ALA A 339 15.28 41.64 5.21
N GLN A 340 15.22 42.54 4.22
CA GLN A 340 16.37 43.35 3.85
C GLN A 340 16.70 44.23 5.07
N SER A 341 17.78 43.88 5.76
CA SER A 341 18.37 44.66 6.85
C SER A 341 19.02 45.93 6.34
#